data_AF-I8TY22-F1
#
_entry.id   AF-I8TY22-F1
#
_cell.length_a   1.000
_cell.length_b   1.000
_cell.length_c   1.000
_cell.angle_alpha   90.00
_cell.angle_beta   90.00
_cell.angle_gamma   90.00
#
_symmetry.space_group_name_H-M   'P 1'
#
loop_
_entity.id
_entity.type
_entity.pdbx_description
1 polymer ?
#
loop_
_entity_poly.entity_id
_entity_poly.type
_entity_poly.pdbx_seq_one_letter_code
_entity_poly.pdbx_strand_id
1 'polypeptide(L)'
;MKLLNSWLMASAISTVAARPWPRAANTTSTYFFTFGNSYTQTGFSTTGEQPSPSNPMGNPALGTGTTTGGENWVGYLTTAQNASLVLSYNLAVGGASIDNSLVQGSTDVDLASQVDIFDETYSSKPASAPWSAENSVFGFWIGINERNPSETGPVLTVELSIGNAFYNTDADTFTPQLIARLASLVERIYSAGGRKFLFLNVPPTSRSPMFIDQGNATVEQHAAYLAVYNRNLEAMVDGFKTNHTDSVLSIVAVLVVVSIVVSLRRRVFLC
;
A
#
# COMPACT_ATOMS: atom_id res chain seq x y z
N MET A 1 33.13 -41.97 39.28
CA MET A 1 32.88 -40.82 38.39
C MET A 1 33.53 -41.08 37.05
N LYS A 2 32.72 -41.37 36.02
CA LYS A 2 33.18 -41.51 34.62
C LYS A 2 33.02 -40.14 33.95
N LEU A 3 34.12 -39.55 33.47
CA LEU A 3 34.11 -38.33 32.65
C LEU A 3 33.86 -38.75 31.20
N LEU A 4 32.72 -38.36 30.65
CA LEU A 4 32.38 -38.51 29.22
C LEU A 4 32.73 -37.22 28.50
N ASN A 5 33.70 -37.30 27.58
CA ASN A 5 34.05 -36.23 26.65
C ASN A 5 32.87 -35.93 25.72
N SER A 6 32.28 -34.75 25.86
CA SER A 6 31.28 -34.24 24.91
C SER A 6 31.99 -33.51 23.78
N TRP A 7 31.98 -34.10 22.59
CA TRP A 7 32.42 -33.44 21.36
C TRP A 7 31.33 -32.45 20.92
N LEU A 8 31.64 -31.15 20.92
CA LEU A 8 30.81 -30.11 20.31
C LEU A 8 31.06 -30.10 18.79
N MET A 9 30.12 -30.66 18.02
CA MET A 9 30.04 -30.45 16.58
C MET A 9 29.48 -29.04 16.33
N ALA A 10 30.32 -28.11 15.87
CA ALA A 10 29.87 -26.81 15.38
C ALA A 10 29.15 -27.01 14.04
N SER A 11 27.82 -26.80 14.02
CA SER A 11 27.08 -26.67 12.75
C SER A 11 27.41 -25.32 12.13
N ALA A 12 28.17 -25.33 11.02
CA ALA A 12 28.33 -24.16 10.18
C ALA A 12 27.00 -23.88 9.47
N ILE A 13 26.31 -22.83 9.87
CA ILE A 13 25.16 -22.30 9.12
C ILE A 13 25.75 -21.57 7.91
N SER A 14 25.58 -22.15 6.73
CA SER A 14 25.92 -21.48 5.47
C SER A 14 25.08 -20.21 5.32
N THR A 15 25.71 -19.04 5.43
CA THR A 15 25.11 -17.78 5.04
C THR A 15 24.97 -17.76 3.52
N VAL A 16 23.78 -18.04 2.99
CA VAL A 16 23.47 -17.78 1.59
C VAL A 16 23.34 -16.28 1.43
N ALA A 17 24.36 -15.64 0.86
CA ALA A 17 24.25 -14.26 0.42
C ALA A 17 23.13 -14.17 -0.62
N ALA A 18 22.13 -13.32 -0.37
CA ALA A 18 21.13 -12.99 -1.37
C ALA A 18 21.84 -12.38 -2.59
N ARG A 19 21.90 -13.13 -3.69
CA ARG A 19 22.40 -12.60 -4.95
C ARG A 19 21.30 -11.73 -5.56
N PRO A 20 21.59 -10.47 -5.94
CA PRO A 20 20.65 -9.69 -6.75
C PRO A 20 20.30 -10.51 -7.98
N TRP A 21 19.00 -10.63 -8.27
CA TRP A 21 18.56 -11.31 -9.49
C TRP A 21 19.15 -10.55 -10.68
N PRO A 22 19.89 -11.21 -11.60
CA PRO A 22 20.35 -10.54 -12.81
C PRO A 22 19.15 -9.93 -13.53
N ARG A 23 19.25 -8.63 -13.85
CA ARG A 23 18.24 -7.91 -14.61
C ARG A 23 17.97 -8.68 -15.90
N ALA A 24 16.73 -9.15 -16.08
CA ALA A 24 16.35 -9.83 -17.31
C ALA A 24 16.52 -8.85 -18.48
N ALA A 25 17.09 -9.31 -19.59
CA ALA A 25 17.29 -8.52 -20.81
C ALA A 25 15.97 -8.13 -21.53
N ASN A 26 14.83 -8.24 -20.86
CA ASN A 26 13.56 -7.77 -21.39
C ASN A 26 13.50 -6.26 -21.26
N THR A 27 13.48 -5.59 -22.41
CA THR A 27 13.65 -4.15 -22.63
C THR A 27 12.43 -3.30 -22.23
N THR A 28 11.39 -3.90 -21.66
CA THR A 28 10.14 -3.21 -21.36
C THR A 28 10.16 -2.65 -19.95
N SER A 29 10.27 -1.33 -19.83
CA SER A 29 10.05 -0.61 -18.57
C SER A 29 8.67 -0.94 -18.01
N THR A 30 8.56 -1.11 -16.70
CA THR A 30 7.27 -1.17 -16.02
C THR A 30 6.85 0.22 -15.56
N TYR A 31 5.69 0.70 -16.01
CA TYR A 31 5.06 1.92 -15.52
C TYR A 31 4.26 1.58 -14.26
N PHE A 32 4.74 2.05 -13.11
CA PHE A 32 4.15 1.74 -11.83
C PHE A 32 3.38 2.94 -11.29
N PHE A 33 2.07 2.91 -11.49
CA PHE A 33 1.15 3.91 -10.95
C PHE A 33 0.76 3.49 -9.54
N THR A 34 0.92 4.37 -8.56
CA THR A 34 0.56 4.07 -7.17
C THR A 34 -0.39 5.12 -6.63
N PHE A 35 -1.39 4.63 -5.88
CA PHE A 35 -2.44 5.41 -5.26
C PHE A 35 -2.56 5.00 -3.80
N GLY A 36 -3.01 5.92 -2.96
CA GLY A 36 -3.14 5.62 -1.55
C GLY A 36 -2.95 6.85 -0.68
N ASN A 37 -2.37 6.60 0.49
CA ASN A 37 -2.19 7.62 1.51
C ASN A 37 -0.72 7.78 1.92
N SER A 38 -0.49 8.24 3.15
CA SER A 38 0.83 8.51 3.73
C SER A 38 1.74 7.29 3.76
N TYR A 39 1.21 6.07 3.72
CA TYR A 39 1.99 4.83 3.69
C TYR A 39 2.65 4.60 2.32
N THR A 40 2.20 5.33 1.31
CA THR A 40 2.64 5.23 -0.09
C THR A 40 3.22 6.55 -0.61
N GLN A 41 2.78 7.69 -0.07
CA GLN A 41 3.17 9.03 -0.53
C GLN A 41 4.69 9.24 -0.63
N THR A 42 5.09 9.94 -1.70
CA THR A 42 6.45 10.47 -1.92
C THR A 42 6.46 11.96 -2.25
N GLY A 43 5.29 12.59 -2.45
CA GLY A 43 5.19 14.00 -2.85
C GLY A 43 5.43 14.25 -4.34
N PHE A 44 5.30 13.23 -5.19
CA PHE A 44 5.39 13.34 -6.64
C PHE A 44 4.41 14.37 -7.20
N SER A 45 4.88 15.17 -8.15
CA SER A 45 4.08 16.14 -8.91
C SER A 45 4.02 15.74 -10.38
N THR A 46 2.80 15.72 -10.93
CA THR A 46 2.54 15.49 -12.36
C THR A 46 3.14 16.57 -13.27
N THR A 47 3.43 17.75 -12.71
CA THR A 47 4.05 18.87 -13.43
C THR A 47 5.57 18.93 -13.26
N GLY A 48 6.14 18.09 -12.39
CA GLY A 48 7.58 17.99 -12.16
C GLY A 48 8.28 17.08 -13.18
N GLU A 49 9.56 16.79 -12.93
CA GLU A 49 10.35 15.87 -13.75
C GLU A 49 9.72 14.47 -13.77
N GLN A 50 9.38 13.98 -14.96
CA GLN A 50 8.73 12.70 -15.12
C GLN A 50 9.73 11.53 -15.01
N PRO A 51 9.29 10.34 -14.57
CA PRO A 51 10.13 9.15 -14.45
C PRO A 51 10.85 8.78 -15.75
N SER A 52 12.13 8.45 -15.67
CA SER A 52 12.95 8.03 -16.81
C SER A 52 13.94 6.93 -16.42
N PRO A 53 14.58 6.24 -17.38
CA PRO A 53 15.60 5.23 -17.06
C PRO A 53 16.76 5.74 -16.20
N SER A 54 17.15 7.01 -16.34
CA SER A 54 18.20 7.65 -15.55
C SER A 54 17.71 8.21 -14.21
N ASN A 55 16.42 8.52 -14.11
CA ASN A 55 15.77 8.98 -12.89
C ASN A 55 14.41 8.27 -12.72
N PRO A 56 14.39 7.01 -12.23
CA PRO A 56 13.19 6.17 -12.19
C PRO A 56 12.06 6.69 -11.30
N MET A 57 12.37 7.56 -10.33
CA MET A 57 11.37 8.23 -9.49
C MET A 57 10.85 9.53 -10.12
N GLY A 58 11.60 10.14 -11.04
CA GLY A 58 11.30 11.47 -11.58
C GLY A 58 11.43 12.54 -10.49
N ASN A 59 10.34 12.83 -9.79
CA ASN A 59 10.30 13.82 -8.72
C ASN A 59 9.45 13.35 -7.53
N PRO A 60 9.77 13.75 -6.29
CA PRO A 60 11.02 14.38 -5.85
C PRO A 60 12.18 13.36 -5.79
N ALA A 61 13.33 13.78 -5.26
CA ALA A 61 14.45 12.88 -5.03
C ALA A 61 14.05 11.69 -4.12
N LEU A 62 14.63 10.52 -4.39
CA LEU A 62 14.34 9.28 -3.66
C LEU A 62 14.39 9.48 -2.13
N GLY A 63 13.33 9.05 -1.44
CA GLY A 63 13.18 9.18 0.01
C GLY A 63 12.67 10.55 0.50
N THR A 64 12.45 11.51 -0.39
CA THR A 64 11.81 12.79 -0.06
C THR A 64 10.29 12.61 0.01
N GLY A 65 9.62 13.39 0.86
CA GLY A 65 8.15 13.45 0.93
C GLY A 65 7.47 12.18 1.45
N THR A 66 8.23 11.26 2.06
CA THR A 66 7.70 10.05 2.70
C THR A 66 7.45 10.27 4.20
N THR A 67 6.65 9.38 4.79
CA THR A 67 6.40 9.34 6.25
C THR A 67 7.28 8.33 6.99
N THR A 68 8.24 7.70 6.29
CA THR A 68 9.13 6.68 6.87
C THR A 68 10.46 7.25 7.37
N GLY A 69 10.73 8.55 7.13
CA GLY A 69 12.03 9.18 7.40
C GLY A 69 13.11 8.79 6.39
N GLY A 70 12.73 8.22 5.25
CA GLY A 70 13.62 7.75 4.19
C GLY A 70 12.83 7.11 3.05
N GLU A 71 13.38 6.07 2.41
CA GLU A 71 12.66 5.35 1.36
C GLU A 71 11.44 4.61 1.93
N ASN A 72 10.33 4.61 1.19
CA ASN A 72 9.17 3.77 1.47
C ASN A 72 9.11 2.61 0.47
N TRP A 73 8.06 1.78 0.54
CA TRP A 73 7.92 0.59 -0.29
C TRP A 73 7.93 0.90 -1.81
N VAL A 74 7.37 2.04 -2.22
CA VAL A 74 7.40 2.49 -3.63
C VAL A 74 8.82 2.76 -4.08
N GLY A 75 9.60 3.47 -3.25
CA GLY A 75 11.02 3.71 -3.50
C GLY A 75 11.79 2.40 -3.66
N TYR A 76 11.67 1.50 -2.68
CA TYR A 76 12.36 0.21 -2.72
C TYR A 76 12.00 -0.64 -3.93
N LEU A 77 10.72 -0.77 -4.28
CA LEU A 77 10.32 -1.51 -5.49
C LEU A 77 10.84 -0.85 -6.77
N THR A 78 10.96 0.47 -6.78
CA THR A 78 11.40 1.21 -7.97
C THR A 78 12.92 1.16 -8.17
N THR A 79 13.72 1.15 -7.09
CA THR A 79 15.17 1.36 -7.20
C THR A 79 16.03 0.19 -6.72
N ALA A 80 15.53 -0.66 -5.82
CA ALA A 80 16.36 -1.68 -5.16
C ALA A 80 15.81 -3.11 -5.27
N GLN A 81 14.49 -3.28 -5.36
CA GLN A 81 13.78 -4.57 -5.28
C GLN A 81 12.99 -4.83 -6.56
N ASN A 82 13.66 -4.72 -7.72
CA ASN A 82 13.10 -5.00 -9.04
C ASN A 82 14.00 -5.88 -9.89
N ALA A 83 13.37 -6.65 -10.78
CA ALA A 83 14.07 -7.48 -11.77
C ALA A 83 14.26 -6.77 -13.14
N SER A 84 13.59 -5.64 -13.34
CA SER A 84 13.60 -4.81 -14.56
C SER A 84 13.38 -3.34 -14.19
N LEU A 85 13.61 -2.42 -15.13
CA LEU A 85 13.35 -1.00 -14.89
C LEU A 85 11.89 -0.77 -14.52
N VAL A 86 11.67 -0.06 -13.41
CA VAL A 86 10.37 0.42 -12.96
C VAL A 86 10.41 1.94 -13.01
N LEU A 87 9.36 2.56 -13.52
CA LEU A 87 9.17 4.02 -13.59
C LEU A 87 7.99 4.38 -12.69
N SER A 88 8.23 5.13 -11.62
CA SER A 88 7.24 5.36 -10.56
C SER A 88 6.42 6.62 -10.76
N TYR A 89 5.10 6.45 -10.92
CA TYR A 89 4.12 7.53 -11.02
C TYR A 89 3.25 7.47 -9.76
N ASN A 90 3.70 8.13 -8.69
CA ASN A 90 3.10 7.96 -7.37
C ASN A 90 2.11 9.07 -7.03
N LEU A 91 0.83 8.83 -7.27
CA LEU A 91 -0.25 9.78 -7.03
C LEU A 91 -0.78 9.74 -5.58
N ALA A 92 -0.20 8.93 -4.69
CA ALA A 92 -0.65 8.84 -3.30
C ALA A 92 -0.42 10.14 -2.52
N VAL A 93 -1.43 10.55 -1.75
CA VAL A 93 -1.39 11.76 -0.91
C VAL A 93 -1.66 11.42 0.55
N GLY A 94 -0.77 11.89 1.44
CA GLY A 94 -0.91 11.73 2.89
C GLY A 94 -2.27 12.17 3.41
N GLY A 95 -2.86 11.38 4.30
CA GLY A 95 -4.19 11.67 4.83
C GLY A 95 -5.39 11.26 3.95
N ALA A 96 -5.17 10.76 2.73
CA ALA A 96 -6.27 10.42 1.82
C ALA A 96 -7.15 9.28 2.37
N SER A 97 -8.48 9.49 2.31
CA SER A 97 -9.49 8.44 2.39
C SER A 97 -9.83 7.92 0.99
N ILE A 98 -10.79 6.98 0.88
CA ILE A 98 -11.29 6.51 -0.42
C ILE A 98 -12.06 7.62 -1.17
N ASP A 99 -12.98 8.29 -0.49
CA ASP A 99 -13.80 9.37 -1.06
C ASP A 99 -14.33 10.25 0.07
N ASN A 100 -13.96 11.53 0.06
CA ASN A 100 -14.29 12.54 1.06
C ASN A 100 -15.80 12.86 1.13
N SER A 101 -16.57 12.52 0.08
CA SER A 101 -18.03 12.63 0.12
C SER A 101 -18.70 11.50 0.94
N LEU A 102 -18.02 10.36 1.11
CA LEU A 102 -18.49 9.24 1.94
C LEU A 102 -17.89 9.32 3.35
N VAL A 103 -16.58 9.59 3.41
CA VAL A 103 -15.81 9.57 4.65
C VAL A 103 -14.60 10.50 4.49
N GLN A 104 -14.47 11.48 5.37
CA GLN A 104 -13.42 12.47 5.26
C GLN A 104 -12.06 11.86 5.59
N GLY A 105 -11.02 12.24 4.85
CA GLY A 105 -9.62 12.06 5.24
C GLY A 105 -9.12 13.27 6.04
N SER A 106 -7.80 13.40 6.14
CA SER A 106 -7.13 14.61 6.68
C SER A 106 -6.59 15.53 5.57
N THR A 107 -7.05 15.33 4.33
CA THR A 107 -6.69 16.10 3.14
C THR A 107 -7.90 16.19 2.22
N ASP A 108 -7.95 17.23 1.39
CA ASP A 108 -8.98 17.39 0.36
C ASP A 108 -8.72 16.49 -0.87
N VAL A 109 -7.54 15.87 -0.97
CA VAL A 109 -7.17 14.96 -2.08
C VAL A 109 -7.31 13.50 -1.65
N ASP A 110 -8.53 12.98 -1.74
CA ASP A 110 -8.86 11.56 -1.56
C ASP A 110 -8.44 10.69 -2.75
N LEU A 111 -8.68 9.37 -2.66
CA LEU A 111 -8.38 8.45 -3.75
C LEU A 111 -9.18 8.78 -5.02
N ALA A 112 -10.44 9.21 -4.91
CA ALA A 112 -11.24 9.61 -6.07
C ALA A 112 -10.55 10.74 -6.86
N SER A 113 -10.04 11.75 -6.16
CA SER A 113 -9.26 12.85 -6.71
C SER A 113 -7.95 12.37 -7.32
N GLN A 114 -7.26 11.40 -6.71
CA GLN A 114 -6.05 10.81 -7.29
C GLN A 114 -6.33 10.08 -8.61
N VAL A 115 -7.48 9.41 -8.73
CA VAL A 115 -7.92 8.79 -9.98
C VAL A 115 -8.31 9.84 -11.02
N ASP A 116 -8.91 10.96 -10.61
CA ASP A 116 -9.17 12.09 -11.52
C ASP A 116 -7.85 12.65 -12.08
N ILE A 117 -6.83 12.84 -11.23
CA ILE A 117 -5.49 13.27 -11.66
C ILE A 117 -4.86 12.27 -12.65
N PHE A 118 -5.02 10.97 -12.41
CA PHE A 118 -4.58 9.94 -13.35
C PHE A 118 -5.31 10.04 -14.69
N ASP A 119 -6.63 10.19 -14.65
CA ASP A 119 -7.46 10.27 -15.85
C ASP A 119 -7.08 11.49 -16.70
N GLU A 120 -6.88 12.65 -16.07
CA GLU A 120 -6.50 13.89 -16.75
C GLU A 120 -5.07 13.86 -17.31
N THR A 121 -4.14 13.21 -16.60
CA THR A 121 -2.71 13.31 -16.93
C THR A 121 -2.20 12.13 -17.75
N TYR A 122 -2.64 10.91 -17.44
CA TYR A 122 -1.98 9.69 -17.88
C TYR A 122 -2.90 8.69 -18.61
N SER A 123 -4.23 8.76 -18.47
CA SER A 123 -5.13 7.80 -19.14
C SER A 123 -5.00 7.80 -20.66
N SER A 124 -4.67 8.95 -21.25
CA SER A 124 -4.43 9.14 -22.69
C SER A 124 -3.07 8.60 -23.15
N LYS A 125 -2.25 8.03 -22.24
CA LYS A 125 -0.93 7.44 -22.51
C LYS A 125 0.02 8.44 -23.18
N PRO A 126 0.29 9.60 -22.55
CA PRO A 126 1.13 10.65 -23.14
C PRO A 126 2.55 10.14 -23.41
N ALA A 127 3.31 10.86 -24.24
CA ALA A 127 4.71 10.51 -24.53
C ALA A 127 5.61 10.47 -23.27
N SER A 128 5.24 11.20 -22.21
CA SER A 128 5.90 11.15 -20.91
C SER A 128 5.64 9.83 -20.15
N ALA A 129 4.52 9.15 -20.42
CA ALA A 129 4.13 7.88 -19.81
C ALA A 129 3.38 7.00 -20.83
N PRO A 130 4.05 6.42 -21.83
CA PRO A 130 3.41 5.63 -22.89
C PRO A 130 3.17 4.19 -22.42
N TRP A 131 2.35 4.05 -21.38
CA TRP A 131 2.02 2.78 -20.75
C TRP A 131 0.97 2.00 -21.56
N SER A 132 0.95 0.68 -21.38
CA SER A 132 0.01 -0.27 -21.98
C SER A 132 -0.43 -1.31 -20.94
N ALA A 133 -1.42 -2.13 -21.28
CA ALA A 133 -1.87 -3.23 -20.42
C ALA A 133 -0.72 -4.20 -20.03
N GLU A 134 0.25 -4.39 -20.93
CA GLU A 134 1.35 -5.33 -20.78
C GLU A 134 2.47 -4.79 -19.89
N ASN A 135 2.66 -3.47 -19.83
CA ASN A 135 3.82 -2.85 -19.17
C ASN A 135 3.45 -1.92 -18.01
N SER A 136 2.18 -1.85 -17.62
CA SER A 136 1.73 -1.06 -16.47
C SER A 136 1.31 -1.93 -15.28
N VAL A 137 1.50 -1.41 -14.07
CA VAL A 137 0.95 -1.96 -12.83
C VAL A 137 0.35 -0.82 -12.02
N PHE A 138 -0.83 -1.04 -11.44
CA PHE A 138 -1.58 -0.07 -10.64
C PHE A 138 -1.67 -0.56 -9.20
N GLY A 139 -0.98 0.12 -8.29
CA GLY A 139 -0.89 -0.24 -6.87
C GLY A 139 -1.80 0.62 -5.98
N PHE A 140 -2.50 -0.01 -5.03
CA PHE A 140 -3.41 0.65 -4.09
C PHE A 140 -3.08 0.27 -2.66
N TRP A 141 -2.88 1.26 -1.80
CA TRP A 141 -2.88 1.09 -0.34
C TRP A 141 -3.69 2.21 0.32
N ILE A 142 -4.96 1.90 0.62
CA ILE A 142 -5.97 2.84 1.11
C ILE A 142 -6.87 2.13 2.13
N GLY A 143 -7.69 2.87 2.90
CA GLY A 143 -8.39 2.33 4.07
C GLY A 143 -7.69 2.65 5.39
N ILE A 144 -6.81 3.66 5.40
CA ILE A 144 -5.98 4.07 6.55
C ILE A 144 -6.25 5.53 6.98
N ASN A 145 -7.25 6.26 6.48
CA ASN A 145 -7.56 7.61 7.00
C ASN A 145 -9.06 7.92 7.18
N GLU A 146 -9.93 6.91 7.29
CA GLU A 146 -11.39 7.09 7.18
C GLU A 146 -12.06 7.73 8.43
N ARG A 147 -12.32 9.04 8.40
CA ARG A 147 -12.99 9.80 9.47
C ARG A 147 -14.47 10.08 9.18
N ASN A 148 -15.34 9.90 10.18
CA ASN A 148 -16.76 10.21 10.04
C ASN A 148 -16.98 11.72 9.73
N PRO A 149 -17.75 12.07 8.68
CA PRO A 149 -18.01 13.46 8.29
C PRO A 149 -18.69 14.32 9.37
N SER A 150 -19.40 13.69 10.31
CA SER A 150 -20.11 14.40 11.40
C SER A 150 -19.21 14.87 12.54
N GLU A 151 -17.96 14.39 12.60
CA GLU A 151 -17.01 14.90 13.57
C GLU A 151 -16.48 16.27 13.11
N THR A 152 -16.43 17.27 13.99
CA THR A 152 -15.85 18.59 13.72
C THR A 152 -14.87 18.95 14.85
N GLY A 153 -13.61 19.22 14.54
CA GLY A 153 -12.60 19.57 15.56
C GLY A 153 -11.17 19.71 14.99
N PRO A 154 -10.31 20.58 15.57
CA PRO A 154 -8.94 20.80 15.10
C PRO A 154 -8.06 19.54 15.29
N VAL A 155 -7.31 19.22 14.24
CA VAL A 155 -6.47 18.03 14.11
C VAL A 155 -5.21 18.17 14.97
N LEU A 156 -5.23 17.56 16.16
CA LEU A 156 -4.01 17.25 16.95
C LEU A 156 -3.81 15.74 17.14
N THR A 157 -4.59 14.90 16.45
CA THR A 157 -4.42 13.44 16.44
C THR A 157 -3.95 13.00 15.07
N VAL A 158 -2.70 12.54 15.02
CA VAL A 158 -1.96 12.10 13.84
C VAL A 158 -2.58 10.81 13.28
N GLU A 159 -2.84 10.81 11.97
CA GLU A 159 -3.15 9.72 11.01
C GLU A 159 -3.75 8.40 11.55
N LEU A 160 -5.04 8.22 11.27
CA LEU A 160 -5.92 7.20 11.87
C LEU A 160 -6.37 6.18 10.83
N SER A 161 -6.11 4.88 11.02
CA SER A 161 -6.39 3.85 10.02
C SER A 161 -7.82 3.77 9.46
N ILE A 162 -8.74 2.96 9.94
CA ILE A 162 -10.15 3.03 9.48
C ILE A 162 -10.85 4.24 10.12
N GLY A 163 -10.11 5.35 10.07
CA GLY A 163 -10.02 6.49 10.96
C GLY A 163 -10.86 6.42 12.21
N ASN A 164 -11.72 7.41 12.37
CA ASN A 164 -12.75 7.42 13.42
C ASN A 164 -14.05 6.77 12.96
N ALA A 165 -14.13 6.25 11.73
CA ALA A 165 -15.33 5.58 11.24
C ALA A 165 -15.72 4.40 12.15
N PHE A 166 -14.76 3.67 12.71
CA PHE A 166 -15.04 2.52 13.59
C PHE A 166 -15.74 2.87 14.92
N TYR A 167 -15.66 4.12 15.38
CA TYR A 167 -16.38 4.55 16.58
C TYR A 167 -17.87 4.75 16.34
N ASN A 168 -18.21 5.18 15.13
CA ASN A 168 -19.50 5.82 14.85
C ASN A 168 -20.27 5.17 13.69
N THR A 169 -19.74 4.09 13.13
CA THR A 169 -20.38 3.36 12.04
C THR A 169 -20.34 1.87 12.32
N ASP A 170 -21.27 1.14 11.71
CA ASP A 170 -21.29 -0.32 11.73
C ASP A 170 -20.44 -0.86 10.57
N ALA A 171 -19.51 -1.77 10.87
CA ALA A 171 -18.53 -2.25 9.90
C ALA A 171 -19.19 -3.03 8.75
N ASP A 172 -20.23 -3.82 9.04
CA ASP A 172 -20.89 -4.70 8.07
C ASP A 172 -21.78 -3.90 7.10
N THR A 173 -22.15 -2.67 7.42
CA THR A 173 -22.95 -1.79 6.55
C THR A 173 -22.14 -0.67 5.91
N PHE A 174 -21.15 -0.10 6.60
CA PHE A 174 -20.39 1.04 6.07
C PHE A 174 -19.22 0.61 5.18
N THR A 175 -18.44 -0.39 5.57
CA THR A 175 -17.28 -0.81 4.77
C THR A 175 -17.64 -1.35 3.39
N PRO A 176 -18.79 -2.03 3.15
CA PRO A 176 -19.18 -2.39 1.79
C PRO A 176 -19.38 -1.16 0.88
N GLN A 177 -19.85 -0.04 1.40
CA GLN A 177 -20.02 1.20 0.62
C GLN A 177 -18.66 1.77 0.19
N LEU A 178 -17.70 1.79 1.13
CA LEU A 178 -16.33 2.20 0.85
C LEU A 178 -15.66 1.30 -0.20
N ILE A 179 -15.80 -0.02 -0.03
CA ILE A 179 -15.21 -0.99 -0.96
C ILE A 179 -15.89 -0.96 -2.33
N ALA A 180 -17.22 -0.75 -2.40
CA ALA A 180 -17.92 -0.54 -3.65
C ALA A 180 -17.43 0.72 -4.37
N ARG A 181 -17.16 1.80 -3.62
CA ARG A 181 -16.56 3.01 -4.18
C ARG A 181 -15.16 2.76 -4.71
N LEU A 182 -14.31 2.08 -3.94
CA LEU A 182 -12.97 1.66 -4.40
C LEU A 182 -13.05 0.81 -5.67
N ALA A 183 -13.96 -0.15 -5.75
CA ALA A 183 -14.16 -0.97 -6.95
C ALA A 183 -14.52 -0.09 -8.17
N SER A 184 -15.39 0.91 -8.01
CA SER A 184 -15.75 1.83 -9.10
C SER A 184 -14.56 2.68 -9.59
N LEU A 185 -13.64 3.04 -8.70
CA LEU A 185 -12.43 3.79 -9.05
C LEU A 185 -11.43 2.90 -9.78
N VAL A 186 -11.28 1.64 -9.37
CA VAL A 186 -10.48 0.63 -10.08
C VAL A 186 -11.05 0.36 -11.47
N GLU A 187 -12.38 0.31 -11.60
CA GLU A 187 -13.08 0.13 -12.89
C GLU A 187 -12.76 1.23 -13.89
N ARG A 188 -12.59 2.48 -13.44
CA ARG A 188 -12.16 3.59 -14.32
C ARG A 188 -10.78 3.34 -14.91
N ILE A 189 -9.83 2.91 -14.08
CA ILE A 189 -8.47 2.58 -14.51
C ILE A 189 -8.46 1.35 -15.43
N TYR A 190 -9.29 0.34 -15.14
CA TYR A 190 -9.50 -0.80 -16.04
C TYR A 190 -10.05 -0.36 -17.40
N SER A 191 -11.04 0.53 -17.40
CA SER A 191 -11.65 1.09 -18.62
C SER A 191 -10.64 1.91 -19.45
N ALA A 192 -9.67 2.56 -18.81
CA ALA A 192 -8.56 3.25 -19.48
C ALA A 192 -7.52 2.30 -20.11
N GLY A 193 -7.60 1.00 -19.84
CA GLY A 193 -6.73 -0.06 -20.36
C GLY A 193 -5.81 -0.70 -19.32
N GLY A 194 -5.95 -0.37 -18.04
CA GLY A 194 -5.18 -1.02 -16.98
C GLY A 194 -5.57 -2.50 -16.82
N ARG A 195 -4.59 -3.39 -16.66
CA ARG A 195 -4.83 -4.85 -16.54
C ARG A 195 -4.08 -5.52 -15.39
N LYS A 196 -3.16 -4.85 -14.71
CA LYS A 196 -2.38 -5.42 -13.61
C LYS A 196 -2.57 -4.57 -12.37
N PHE A 197 -3.24 -5.11 -11.37
CA PHE A 197 -3.57 -4.39 -10.16
C PHE A 197 -2.95 -5.07 -8.93
N LEU A 198 -2.40 -4.26 -8.05
CA LEU A 198 -1.79 -4.67 -6.79
C LEU A 198 -2.53 -3.98 -5.64
N PHE A 199 -3.14 -4.75 -4.76
CA PHE A 199 -3.79 -4.23 -3.56
C PHE A 199 -3.00 -4.61 -2.32
N LEU A 200 -2.82 -3.67 -1.41
CA LEU A 200 -2.29 -3.93 -0.08
C LEU A 200 -3.45 -3.84 0.91
N ASN A 201 -3.64 -4.89 1.71
CA ASN A 201 -4.62 -4.83 2.78
C ASN A 201 -4.13 -3.90 3.90
N VAL A 202 -5.07 -3.42 4.70
CA VAL A 202 -4.73 -2.51 5.79
C VAL A 202 -4.01 -3.32 6.88
N PRO A 203 -2.80 -2.91 7.31
CA PRO A 203 -2.05 -3.64 8.33
C PRO A 203 -2.78 -3.63 9.68
N PRO A 204 -2.37 -4.44 10.68
CA PRO A 204 -2.96 -4.48 12.03
C PRO A 204 -2.66 -3.20 12.80
N THR A 205 -3.24 -2.09 12.37
CA THR A 205 -3.03 -0.74 12.87
C THR A 205 -3.60 -0.55 14.27
N SER A 206 -4.53 -1.41 14.70
CA SER A 206 -4.97 -1.56 16.10
C SER A 206 -3.81 -1.78 17.08
N ARG A 207 -2.62 -2.19 16.59
CA ARG A 207 -1.40 -2.40 17.37
C ARG A 207 -0.46 -1.19 17.38
N SER A 208 -0.85 -0.07 16.78
CA SER A 208 -0.06 1.17 16.86
C SER A 208 -0.12 1.77 18.27
N PRO A 209 0.91 2.52 18.71
CA PRO A 209 0.92 3.15 20.03
C PRO A 209 -0.37 3.95 20.32
N MET A 210 -0.87 4.66 19.32
CA MET A 210 -2.07 5.46 19.43
C MET A 210 -3.33 4.67 19.84
N PHE A 211 -3.57 3.47 19.28
CA PHE A 211 -4.73 2.67 19.70
C PHE A 211 -4.48 1.95 21.02
N ILE A 212 -3.22 1.55 21.28
CA ILE A 212 -2.83 0.94 22.56
C ILE A 212 -3.07 1.90 23.72
N ASP A 213 -2.69 3.17 23.57
CA ASP A 213 -2.82 4.20 24.60
C ASP A 213 -4.29 4.54 24.94
N GLN A 214 -5.22 4.20 24.05
CA GLN A 214 -6.67 4.37 24.25
C GLN A 214 -7.33 3.18 24.98
N GLY A 215 -6.58 2.09 25.19
CA GLY A 215 -6.99 0.95 25.99
C GLY A 215 -7.53 -0.25 25.19
N ASN A 216 -7.57 -1.41 25.85
CA ASN A 216 -7.85 -2.70 25.19
C ASN A 216 -9.20 -2.74 24.47
N ALA A 217 -10.25 -2.11 25.02
CA ALA A 217 -11.56 -2.11 24.38
C ALA A 217 -11.53 -1.42 23.00
N THR A 218 -10.81 -0.30 22.88
CA THR A 218 -10.62 0.39 21.61
C THR A 218 -9.80 -0.44 20.63
N VAL A 219 -8.73 -1.09 21.10
CA VAL A 219 -7.91 -2.00 20.28
C VAL A 219 -8.76 -3.14 19.70
N GLU A 220 -9.60 -3.77 20.53
CA GLU A 220 -10.47 -4.88 20.11
C GLU A 220 -11.54 -4.42 19.12
N GLN A 221 -12.22 -3.30 19.41
CA GLN A 221 -13.24 -2.72 18.53
C GLN A 221 -12.64 -2.36 17.16
N HIS A 222 -11.49 -1.67 17.16
CA HIS A 222 -10.78 -1.30 15.93
C HIS A 222 -10.34 -2.52 15.13
N ALA A 223 -9.77 -3.53 15.79
CA ALA A 223 -9.32 -4.77 15.15
C ALA A 223 -10.49 -5.54 14.50
N ALA A 224 -11.66 -5.58 15.15
CA ALA A 224 -12.86 -6.20 14.60
C ALA A 224 -13.35 -5.48 13.35
N TYR A 225 -13.41 -4.14 13.38
CA TYR A 225 -13.77 -3.32 12.23
C TYR A 225 -12.80 -3.54 11.05
N LEU A 226 -11.50 -3.58 11.35
CA LEU A 226 -10.44 -3.85 10.38
C LEU A 226 -10.53 -5.22 9.72
N ALA A 227 -10.91 -6.24 10.48
CA ALA A 227 -11.13 -7.56 9.91
C ALA A 227 -12.26 -7.55 8.87
N VAL A 228 -13.35 -6.81 9.13
CA VAL A 228 -14.47 -6.66 8.19
C VAL A 228 -14.04 -5.90 6.93
N TYR A 229 -13.33 -4.78 7.08
CA TYR A 229 -12.82 -4.01 5.94
C TYR A 229 -11.91 -4.86 5.04
N ASN A 230 -10.92 -5.54 5.62
CA ASN A 230 -9.96 -6.36 4.85
C ASN A 230 -10.66 -7.56 4.17
N ARG A 231 -11.65 -8.18 4.83
CA ARG A 231 -12.48 -9.23 4.22
C ARG A 231 -13.26 -8.72 3.01
N ASN A 232 -13.84 -7.51 3.12
CA ASN A 232 -14.58 -6.92 2.01
C ASN A 232 -13.66 -6.52 0.85
N LEU A 233 -12.45 -6.02 1.13
CA LEU A 233 -11.43 -5.78 0.12
C LEU A 233 -11.01 -7.06 -0.62
N GLU A 234 -10.78 -8.16 0.11
CA GLU A 234 -10.48 -9.47 -0.48
C GLU A 234 -11.62 -9.94 -1.39
N ALA A 235 -12.87 -9.87 -0.92
CA ALA A 235 -14.04 -10.24 -1.70
C ALA A 235 -14.19 -9.38 -2.97
N MET A 236 -13.90 -8.08 -2.89
CA MET A 236 -13.92 -7.18 -4.05
C MET A 236 -12.85 -7.56 -5.08
N VAL A 237 -11.63 -7.86 -4.64
CA VAL A 237 -10.54 -8.30 -5.53
C VAL A 237 -10.91 -9.61 -6.23
N ASP A 238 -11.48 -10.58 -5.52
CA ASP A 238 -11.87 -11.87 -6.11
C ASP A 238 -13.07 -11.75 -7.05
N GLY A 239 -14.05 -10.91 -6.71
CA GLY A 239 -15.15 -10.56 -7.60
C GLY A 239 -14.65 -9.88 -8.88
N PHE A 240 -13.70 -8.95 -8.75
CA PHE A 240 -13.14 -8.25 -9.89
C PHE A 240 -12.37 -9.18 -10.83
N LYS A 241 -11.56 -10.13 -10.31
CA LYS A 241 -10.91 -11.18 -11.13
C LYS A 241 -11.91 -12.03 -11.91
N THR A 242 -13.03 -12.35 -11.28
CA THR A 242 -14.07 -13.18 -11.90
C THR A 242 -14.75 -12.45 -13.06
N ASN A 243 -14.97 -11.14 -12.90
CA ASN A 243 -15.65 -10.31 -13.91
C ASN A 243 -14.71 -9.78 -15.00
N HIS A 244 -13.40 -9.71 -14.74
CA HIS A 244 -12.38 -9.17 -15.64
C HIS A 244 -11.27 -10.19 -15.89
N THR A 245 -11.58 -11.23 -16.65
CA THR A 245 -10.69 -12.39 -16.87
C THR A 245 -9.43 -12.08 -17.68
N ASP A 246 -9.38 -10.92 -18.33
CA ASP A 246 -8.22 -10.39 -19.03
C ASP A 246 -7.28 -9.58 -18.10
N SER A 247 -7.60 -9.46 -16.81
CA SER A 247 -6.79 -8.78 -15.80
C SER A 247 -6.11 -9.73 -14.83
N VAL A 248 -4.96 -9.29 -14.32
CA VAL A 248 -4.24 -9.92 -13.21
C VAL A 248 -4.37 -9.01 -11.99
N LEU A 249 -4.99 -9.53 -10.94
CA LEU A 249 -5.09 -8.84 -9.65
C LEU A 249 -4.38 -9.64 -8.57
N SER A 250 -3.57 -8.96 -7.76
CA SER A 250 -2.89 -9.56 -6.61
C SER A 250 -3.21 -8.77 -5.35
N ILE A 251 -3.43 -9.47 -4.25
CA ILE A 251 -3.51 -8.87 -2.92
C ILE A 251 -2.30 -9.29 -2.09
N VAL A 252 -1.63 -8.32 -1.49
CA VAL A 252 -0.54 -8.55 -0.53
C VAL A 252 -1.11 -8.39 0.87
N ALA A 253 -1.12 -9.50 1.61
CA ALA A 253 -1.54 -9.51 3.00
C ALA A 253 -0.42 -8.95 3.90
N VAL A 254 -0.46 -7.65 4.18
CA VAL A 254 0.52 -6.94 5.02
C VAL A 254 0.51 -7.47 6.46
N LEU A 255 -0.64 -7.95 6.96
CA LEU A 255 -0.75 -8.62 8.26
C LEU A 255 0.20 -9.82 8.41
N VAL A 256 0.36 -10.62 7.35
CA VAL A 256 1.23 -11.80 7.35
C VAL A 256 2.69 -11.36 7.42
N VAL A 257 3.06 -10.34 6.65
CA VAL A 257 4.43 -9.77 6.64
C VAL A 257 4.80 -9.21 8.01
N VAL A 258 3.91 -8.41 8.63
CA VAL A 258 4.15 -7.82 9.96
C VAL A 258 4.26 -8.91 11.04
N SER A 259 3.41 -9.94 10.97
CA SER A 259 3.42 -11.03 11.96
C SER A 259 4.71 -11.86 11.89
N ILE A 260 5.21 -12.13 10.69
CA ILE A 260 6.50 -12.80 10.48
C ILE A 260 7.65 -11.97 11.06
N VAL A 261 7.70 -10.66 10.75
CA VAL A 261 8.77 -9.77 11.24
C VAL A 261 8.76 -9.64 12.77
N VAL A 262 7.58 -9.49 13.39
CA VAL A 262 7.46 -9.41 14.86
C VAL A 262 7.85 -10.74 15.52
N SER A 263 7.45 -11.88 14.95
CA SER A 263 7.82 -13.21 15.44
C SER A 263 9.33 -13.45 15.36
N LEU A 264 9.97 -13.03 14.27
CA LEU A 264 11.43 -13.10 14.10
C LEU A 264 12.15 -12.23 15.13
N ARG A 265 11.68 -11.01 15.42
CA ARG A 265 12.28 -10.16 16.47
C ARG A 265 12.14 -10.78 17.87
N ARG A 266 11.01 -11.41 18.21
CA ARG A 266 10.84 -12.09 19.51
C ARG A 266 11.78 -13.27 19.70
N ARG A 267 12.17 -13.98 18.64
CA ARG A 267 13.14 -15.09 18.72
C ARG A 267 14.58 -14.61 18.89
N VAL A 268 14.93 -13.42 18.41
CA VAL A 268 16.29 -12.86 18.55
C VAL A 268 16.58 -12.36 19.97
N PHE A 269 15.56 -11.99 20.75
CA PHE A 269 15.70 -11.56 22.16
C PHE A 269 15.55 -12.70 23.20
N LEU A 270 15.35 -13.95 22.75
CA LEU A 270 15.21 -15.14 23.61
C LEU A 270 16.37 -16.14 23.44
N CYS A 271 17.47 -15.73 22.80
CA CYS A 271 18.72 -16.49 22.69
C CYS A 271 19.85 -15.74 23.41
#